data_AF-A0A1B6I399-F1
#
_entry.id   AF-A0A1B6I399-F1
#
_cell.length_a   1.000
_cell.length_b   1.000
_cell.length_c   1.000
_cell.angle_alpha   90.00
_cell.angle_beta   90.00
_cell.angle_gamma   90.00
#
_symmetry.space_group_name_H-M   'P 1'
#
loop_
_entity.id
_entity.type
_entity.pdbx_description
1 polymer ?
#
loop_
_entity_poly.entity_id
_entity_poly.type
_entity_poly.pdbx_seq_one_letter_code
_entity_poly.pdbx_strand_id
1 'polypeptide(L)'
;MASVNVRCTMCLDKFVDSETRIACYKCQGVFHLVCVNLPESVYNGLTELSLKIWTCVPCRFEEEKHFGTCLEENDTNWPHKVSQRVAMWEKKVMEERTSQIFKGIQKKKLEAAKEAEEADEKREQLWKEQEKKAKEAEQKIREIARLAREEHRR
;
A
#
# COMPACT_ATOMS: atom_id res chain seq x y z
N MET A 1 -52.73 -17.00 19.55
CA MET A 1 -52.35 -16.36 18.27
C MET A 1 -50.88 -16.70 18.05
N ALA A 2 -50.55 -17.51 17.03
CA ALA A 2 -49.17 -17.92 16.77
C ALA A 2 -48.36 -16.71 16.30
N SER A 3 -47.33 -16.34 17.07
CA SER A 3 -46.31 -15.38 16.65
C SER A 3 -45.63 -15.95 15.41
N VAL A 4 -45.90 -15.35 14.25
CA VAL A 4 -45.18 -15.68 13.01
C VAL A 4 -43.74 -15.24 13.24
N ASN A 5 -42.85 -16.22 13.37
CA ASN A 5 -41.43 -16.03 13.63
C ASN A 5 -40.75 -15.52 12.35
N VAL A 6 -41.00 -14.26 12.00
CA VAL A 6 -40.44 -13.62 10.81
C VAL A 6 -38.94 -13.43 11.03
N ARG A 7 -38.13 -13.88 10.05
CA ARG A 7 -36.67 -13.81 10.06
C ARG A 7 -36.18 -13.07 8.83
N CYS A 8 -35.01 -12.45 8.94
CA CYS A 8 -34.38 -11.83 7.80
C CYS A 8 -34.04 -12.88 6.74
N THR A 9 -34.46 -12.66 5.50
CA THR A 9 -34.20 -13.59 4.39
C THR A 9 -32.70 -13.70 4.05
N MET A 10 -31.87 -12.73 4.45
CA MET A 10 -30.44 -12.73 4.14
C MET A 10 -29.56 -13.36 5.23
N CYS A 11 -29.75 -13.00 6.51
CA CYS A 11 -28.94 -13.54 7.61
C CYS A 11 -29.65 -14.63 8.42
N LEU A 12 -30.95 -14.85 8.21
CA LEU A 12 -31.80 -15.84 8.91
C LEU A 12 -32.01 -15.58 10.41
N ASP A 13 -31.54 -14.44 10.91
CA ASP A 13 -31.78 -13.99 12.28
C ASP A 13 -33.20 -13.45 12.45
N LYS A 14 -33.67 -13.48 13.70
CA LYS A 14 -34.98 -12.93 14.07
C LYS A 14 -34.91 -11.41 14.19
N PHE A 15 -35.97 -10.75 13.79
CA PHE A 15 -36.12 -9.31 14.05
C PHE A 15 -36.38 -9.05 15.53
N VAL A 16 -35.77 -8.01 16.06
CA VAL A 16 -36.16 -7.40 17.34
C VAL A 16 -37.31 -6.43 17.08
N ASP A 17 -38.25 -6.28 18.03
CA ASP A 17 -39.47 -5.48 17.84
C ASP A 17 -39.21 -4.00 17.46
N SER A 18 -38.02 -3.48 17.74
CA SER A 18 -37.59 -2.12 17.43
C SER A 18 -36.80 -1.98 16.13
N GLU A 19 -36.55 -3.05 15.38
CA GLU A 19 -35.72 -3.01 14.18
C GLU A 19 -36.50 -2.59 12.94
N THR A 20 -35.95 -1.61 12.22
CA THR A 20 -36.48 -1.19 10.92
C THR A 20 -36.21 -2.27 9.87
N ARG A 21 -37.26 -2.63 9.13
CA ARG A 21 -37.24 -3.71 8.13
C ARG A 21 -37.75 -3.22 6.80
N ILE A 22 -37.24 -3.81 5.72
CA ILE A 22 -37.70 -3.56 4.36
C ILE A 22 -38.11 -4.88 3.69
N ALA A 23 -39.17 -4.84 2.88
CA ALA A 23 -39.70 -6.00 2.19
C ALA A 23 -39.47 -5.89 0.69
N CYS A 24 -39.02 -6.97 0.06
CA CYS A 24 -38.89 -7.02 -1.39
C CYS A 24 -40.28 -7.17 -2.03
N TYR A 25 -40.61 -6.29 -2.97
CA TYR A 25 -41.83 -6.35 -3.76
C TYR A 25 -42.04 -7.68 -4.49
N LYS A 26 -40.94 -8.33 -4.90
CA LYS A 26 -40.98 -9.55 -5.72
C LYS A 26 -41.05 -10.83 -4.91
N CYS A 27 -39.99 -11.13 -4.14
CA CYS A 27 -39.94 -12.37 -3.38
C CYS A 27 -40.67 -12.30 -2.04
N GLN A 28 -41.19 -11.12 -1.66
CA GLN A 28 -41.83 -10.87 -0.36
C GLN A 28 -40.91 -11.15 0.84
N GLY A 29 -39.60 -11.32 0.59
CA GLY A 29 -38.59 -11.48 1.63
C GLY A 29 -38.44 -10.21 2.45
N VAL A 30 -38.20 -10.36 3.74
CA VAL A 30 -38.03 -9.25 4.69
C VAL A 30 -36.57 -9.19 5.11
N PHE A 31 -36.00 -7.99 5.14
CA PHE A 31 -34.58 -7.78 5.33
C PHE A 31 -34.31 -6.73 6.41
N HIS A 32 -33.23 -6.93 7.19
CA HIS A 32 -32.64 -5.84 7.95
C HIS A 32 -32.08 -4.79 6.98
N LEU A 33 -32.22 -3.52 7.32
CA LEU A 33 -31.60 -2.43 6.57
C LEU A 33 -30.09 -2.62 6.40
N VAL A 34 -29.41 -3.04 7.47
CA VAL A 34 -27.96 -3.33 7.48
C VAL A 34 -27.61 -4.48 6.53
N CYS A 35 -28.43 -5.52 6.48
CA CYS A 35 -28.22 -6.66 5.59
C CYS A 35 -28.26 -6.23 4.12
N VAL A 36 -29.15 -5.31 3.75
CA VAL A 36 -29.24 -4.82 2.37
C VAL A 36 -28.38 -3.58 2.10
N ASN A 37 -27.49 -3.24 3.04
CA ASN A 37 -26.63 -2.05 3.00
C ASN A 37 -27.42 -0.76 2.71
N LEU A 38 -28.60 -0.61 3.32
CA LEU A 38 -29.45 0.57 3.20
C LEU A 38 -29.35 1.39 4.49
N PRO A 39 -28.68 2.56 4.50
CA PRO A 39 -28.62 3.39 5.69
C PRO A 39 -30.00 3.87 6.11
N GLU A 40 -30.24 3.99 7.41
CA GLU A 40 -31.54 4.43 7.94
C GLU A 40 -31.92 5.85 7.46
N SER A 41 -30.95 6.74 7.30
CA SER A 41 -31.16 8.07 6.71
C SER A 41 -31.72 8.03 5.29
N VAL A 42 -31.26 7.06 4.48
CA VAL A 42 -31.74 6.83 3.11
C VAL A 42 -33.14 6.21 3.16
N TYR A 43 -33.35 5.21 4.04
CA TYR A 43 -34.64 4.57 4.23
C TYR A 43 -35.74 5.57 4.63
N ASN A 44 -35.46 6.46 5.59
CA ASN A 44 -36.40 7.48 6.04
C ASN A 44 -36.71 8.53 4.96
N GLY A 45 -35.84 8.68 3.96
CA GLY A 45 -36.06 9.54 2.80
C GLY A 45 -36.81 8.86 1.65
N LEU A 46 -37.09 7.56 1.74
CA LEU A 46 -37.82 6.85 0.69
C LEU A 46 -39.30 7.24 0.70
N THR A 47 -39.85 7.48 -0.49
CA THR A 47 -41.29 7.67 -0.64
C THR A 47 -42.03 6.35 -0.41
N GLU A 48 -43.31 6.42 -0.09
CA GLU A 48 -44.17 5.23 0.04
C GLU A 48 -44.14 4.37 -1.24
N LEU A 49 -44.07 5.01 -2.42
CA LEU A 49 -43.93 4.32 -3.70
C LEU A 49 -42.59 3.58 -3.78
N SER A 50 -41.49 4.24 -3.40
CA SER A 50 -40.15 3.65 -3.41
C SER A 50 -40.05 2.43 -2.48
N LEU A 51 -40.71 2.47 -1.32
CA LEU A 51 -40.79 1.33 -0.41
C LEU A 51 -41.59 0.18 -1.01
N LYS A 52 -42.70 0.48 -1.70
CA LYS A 52 -43.57 -0.52 -2.34
C LYS A 52 -42.93 -1.22 -3.54
N ILE A 53 -42.02 -0.55 -4.26
CA ILE A 53 -41.34 -1.11 -5.43
C ILE A 53 -39.91 -1.58 -5.14
N TRP A 54 -39.45 -1.50 -3.89
CA TRP A 54 -38.09 -1.89 -3.55
C TRP A 54 -37.86 -3.37 -3.84
N THR A 55 -36.76 -3.67 -4.54
CA THR A 55 -36.37 -5.02 -4.90
C THR A 55 -35.05 -5.39 -4.23
N CYS A 56 -34.97 -6.59 -3.66
CA CYS A 56 -33.72 -7.09 -3.13
C CYS A 56 -32.76 -7.39 -4.27
N VAL A 57 -31.46 -7.39 -3.95
CA VAL A 57 -30.38 -7.63 -4.90
C VAL A 57 -30.60 -8.94 -5.70
N PRO A 58 -30.94 -10.09 -5.09
CA PRO A 58 -31.26 -11.31 -5.83
C PRO A 58 -32.38 -11.14 -6.88
N CYS A 59 -33.51 -10.53 -6.50
CA CYS A 59 -34.66 -10.36 -7.41
C CYS A 59 -34.45 -9.28 -8.47
N ARG A 60 -33.50 -8.36 -8.26
CA ARG A 60 -33.03 -7.43 -9.29
C ARG A 60 -32.19 -8.15 -10.34
N PHE A 61 -31.31 -9.07 -9.93
CA PHE A 61 -30.48 -9.87 -10.84
C PHE A 61 -31.28 -10.89 -11.68
N GLU A 62 -32.39 -11.41 -11.17
CA GLU A 62 -33.28 -12.28 -11.96
C GLU A 62 -33.97 -11.54 -13.12
N GLU A 63 -34.19 -10.23 -12.97
CA GLU A 63 -34.83 -9.38 -13.97
C GLU A 63 -33.92 -9.15 -15.20
N GLU A 64 -32.62 -9.04 -14.96
CA GLU A 64 -31.61 -8.90 -16.01
C GLU A 64 -31.42 -10.18 -16.85
N LYS A 65 -31.77 -11.35 -16.31
CA LYS A 65 -31.71 -12.63 -17.04
C LYS A 65 -32.83 -12.81 -18.06
N HIS A 66 -33.99 -12.18 -17.87
CA HIS A 66 -35.16 -12.40 -18.74
C HIS A 66 -35.30 -11.38 -19.89
N PHE A 67 -34.54 -10.28 -19.88
CA PHE A 67 -34.54 -9.29 -20.97
C PHE A 67 -33.42 -9.51 -22.01
N GLY A 68 -32.64 -10.58 -21.87
CA GLY A 68 -31.43 -10.86 -22.66
C GLY A 68 -31.49 -12.09 -23.57
N THR A 69 -32.64 -12.53 -24.05
CA THR A 69 -32.73 -13.68 -24.99
C THR A 69 -32.52 -13.31 -26.46
N CYS A 70 -31.61 -12.37 -26.74
CA CYS A 70 -31.10 -12.09 -28.09
C CYS A 70 -29.67 -11.54 -27.98
N LEU A 71 -28.70 -12.36 -27.57
CA LEU A 71 -27.30 -12.30 -28.01
C LEU A 71 -26.49 -13.41 -27.33
N GLU A 72 -25.49 -13.84 -28.06
CA GLU A 72 -24.82 -15.12 -28.02
C GLU A 72 -24.15 -15.46 -26.68
N GLU A 73 -24.09 -16.77 -26.44
CA GLU A 73 -23.45 -17.44 -25.32
C GLU A 73 -21.97 -17.03 -25.22
N ASN A 74 -21.58 -16.22 -24.21
CA ASN A 74 -20.19 -16.19 -23.67
C ASN A 74 -19.93 -15.34 -22.39
N ASP A 75 -20.93 -15.01 -21.56
CA ASP A 75 -20.72 -14.15 -20.37
C ASP A 75 -20.84 -14.86 -19.02
N THR A 76 -20.20 -16.03 -18.87
CA THR A 76 -19.89 -16.62 -17.56
C THR A 76 -18.56 -16.11 -16.97
N ASN A 77 -17.88 -15.16 -17.62
CA ASN A 77 -16.48 -14.78 -17.32
C ASN A 77 -16.27 -13.36 -16.76
N TRP A 78 -17.30 -12.71 -16.19
CA TRP A 78 -17.21 -11.33 -15.71
C TRP A 78 -16.29 -11.13 -14.49
N PRO A 79 -16.31 -12.00 -13.43
CA PRO A 79 -15.39 -11.86 -12.29
C PRO A 79 -13.92 -12.01 -12.69
N HIS A 80 -13.64 -12.88 -13.65
CA HIS A 80 -12.29 -13.17 -14.12
C HIS A 80 -11.66 -11.99 -14.87
N LYS A 81 -12.46 -11.23 -15.65
CA LYS A 81 -11.99 -10.03 -16.36
C LYS A 81 -11.59 -8.90 -15.39
N VAL A 82 -12.28 -8.78 -14.25
CA VAL A 82 -11.87 -7.84 -13.18
C VAL A 82 -10.63 -8.35 -12.47
N SER A 83 -10.61 -9.63 -12.07
CA SER A 83 -9.46 -10.26 -11.41
C SER A 83 -8.17 -10.13 -12.25
N GLN A 84 -8.26 -10.35 -13.57
CA GLN A 84 -7.12 -10.24 -14.48
C GLN A 84 -6.62 -8.78 -14.59
N ARG A 85 -7.54 -7.80 -14.61
CA ARG A 85 -7.17 -6.38 -14.63
C ARG A 85 -6.50 -5.95 -13.32
N VAL A 86 -7.02 -6.40 -12.18
CA VAL A 86 -6.41 -6.15 -10.87
C VAL A 86 -5.02 -6.78 -10.81
N ALA A 87 -4.86 -8.05 -11.19
CA ALA A 87 -3.57 -8.71 -11.21
C ALA A 87 -2.54 -8.00 -12.11
N MET A 88 -2.95 -7.53 -13.29
CA MET A 88 -2.08 -6.76 -14.19
C MET A 88 -1.70 -5.40 -13.61
N TRP A 89 -2.62 -4.74 -12.90
CA TRP A 89 -2.35 -3.48 -12.21
C TRP A 89 -1.39 -3.68 -11.03
N GLU A 90 -1.65 -4.68 -10.18
CA GLU A 90 -0.78 -5.05 -9.05
C GLU A 90 0.65 -5.35 -9.53
N LYS A 91 0.79 -6.11 -10.63
CA LYS A 91 2.10 -6.38 -11.24
C LYS A 91 2.81 -5.09 -11.64
N LYS A 92 2.14 -4.18 -12.36
CA LYS A 92 2.73 -2.90 -12.78
C LYS A 92 3.16 -2.04 -11.58
N VAL A 93 2.31 -1.92 -10.58
CA VAL A 93 2.61 -1.15 -9.36
C VAL A 93 3.81 -1.76 -8.61
N MET A 94 3.88 -3.09 -8.53
CA MET A 94 5.03 -3.77 -7.92
C MET A 94 6.32 -3.55 -8.72
N GLU A 95 6.29 -3.64 -10.04
CA GLU A 95 7.44 -3.40 -10.91
C GLU A 95 7.95 -1.95 -10.82
N GLU A 96 7.03 -0.98 -10.82
CA GLU A 96 7.36 0.44 -10.63
C GLU A 96 8.01 0.70 -9.27
N ARG A 97 7.41 0.17 -8.19
CA ARG A 97 7.96 0.29 -6.84
C ARG A 97 9.33 -0.35 -6.72
N THR A 98 9.50 -1.55 -7.26
CA THR A 98 10.79 -2.29 -7.25
C THR A 98 11.86 -1.51 -8.01
N SER A 99 11.50 -0.94 -9.16
CA SER A 99 12.41 -0.10 -9.96
C SER A 99 12.84 1.16 -9.22
N GLN A 100 11.93 1.81 -8.50
CA GLN A 100 12.26 2.98 -7.67
C GLN A 100 13.20 2.61 -6.51
N ILE A 101 12.93 1.49 -5.82
CA ILE A 101 13.79 0.99 -4.74
C ILE A 101 15.19 0.69 -5.29
N PHE A 102 15.28 0.00 -6.42
CA PHE A 102 16.57 -0.36 -7.03
C PHE A 102 17.39 0.88 -7.41
N LYS A 103 16.76 1.89 -8.03
CA LYS A 103 17.42 3.18 -8.33
C LYS A 103 17.92 3.86 -7.05
N GLY A 104 17.14 3.83 -5.98
CA GLY A 104 17.54 4.35 -4.68
C GLY A 104 18.76 3.63 -4.09
N ILE A 105 18.82 2.30 -4.21
CA ILE A 105 19.96 1.49 -3.78
C ILE A 105 21.20 1.82 -4.61
N GLN A 106 21.08 1.91 -5.94
CA GLN A 106 22.21 2.27 -6.80
C GLN A 106 22.77 3.65 -6.47
N LYS A 107 21.90 4.65 -6.24
CA LYS A 107 22.33 5.99 -5.84
C LYS A 107 23.13 5.96 -4.54
N LYS A 108 22.63 5.26 -3.50
CA LYS A 108 23.32 5.13 -2.22
C LYS A 108 24.69 4.44 -2.35
N LYS A 109 24.80 3.42 -3.20
CA LYS A 109 26.08 2.76 -3.48
C LYS A 109 27.08 3.71 -4.12
N LEU A 110 26.63 4.52 -5.07
CA LEU A 110 27.47 5.51 -5.73
C LEU A 110 27.94 6.61 -4.75
N GLU A 111 27.02 7.13 -3.93
CA GLU A 111 27.34 8.12 -2.89
C GLU A 111 28.37 7.57 -1.89
N ALA A 112 28.16 6.35 -1.39
CA ALA A 112 29.10 5.71 -0.47
C ALA A 112 30.49 5.48 -1.10
N ALA A 113 30.56 5.15 -2.39
CA ALA A 113 31.83 5.02 -3.11
C ALA A 113 32.56 6.37 -3.21
N LYS A 114 31.84 7.45 -3.51
CA LYS A 114 32.38 8.81 -3.57
C LYS A 114 32.87 9.30 -2.21
N GLU A 115 32.10 9.06 -1.15
CA GLU A 115 32.49 9.40 0.22
C GLU A 115 33.74 8.64 0.66
N ALA A 116 33.87 7.37 0.27
CA ALA A 116 35.07 6.58 0.54
C ALA A 116 36.29 7.15 -0.19
N GLU A 117 36.17 7.50 -1.48
CA GLU A 117 37.23 8.15 -2.24
C GLU A 117 37.67 9.48 -1.61
N GLU A 118 36.73 10.35 -1.26
CA GLU A 118 37.04 11.63 -0.62
C GLU A 118 37.68 11.45 0.77
N ALA A 119 37.27 10.43 1.53
CA ALA A 119 37.88 10.10 2.81
C ALA A 119 39.32 9.58 2.64
N ASP A 120 39.58 8.78 1.61
CA ASP A 120 40.90 8.27 1.29
C ASP A 120 41.85 9.39 0.87
N GLU A 121 41.39 10.31 0.02
CA GLU A 121 42.15 11.50 -0.37
C GLU A 121 42.55 12.37 0.83
N LYS A 122 41.61 12.60 1.76
CA LYS A 122 41.88 13.36 2.99
C LYS A 122 42.91 12.65 3.87
N ARG A 123 42.81 11.32 4.01
CA ARG A 123 43.80 10.53 4.77
C ARG A 123 45.19 10.61 4.14
N GLU A 124 45.28 10.53 2.82
CA GLU A 124 46.53 10.64 2.08
C GLU A 124 47.17 12.03 2.24
N GLN A 125 46.38 13.11 2.19
CA GLN A 125 46.87 14.47 2.43
C GLN A 125 47.45 14.62 3.85
N LEU A 126 46.71 14.14 4.86
CA LEU A 126 47.18 14.16 6.25
C LEU A 126 48.47 13.36 6.42
N TRP A 127 48.58 12.19 5.76
CA TRP A 127 49.78 11.37 5.79
C TRP A 127 50.99 12.11 5.21
N LYS A 128 50.83 12.75 4.04
CA LYS A 128 51.89 13.56 3.42
C LYS A 128 52.36 14.70 4.32
N GLU A 129 51.43 15.39 4.98
CA GLU A 129 51.76 16.45 5.93
C GLU A 129 52.53 15.92 7.14
N GLN A 130 52.11 14.79 7.70
CA GLN A 130 52.81 14.15 8.81
C GLN A 130 54.20 13.68 8.41
N GLU A 131 54.35 13.09 7.22
CA GLU A 131 55.62 12.64 6.70
C GLU A 131 56.59 13.82 6.53
N LYS A 132 56.12 14.95 5.99
CA LYS A 132 56.91 16.18 5.88
C LYS A 132 57.37 16.68 7.25
N LYS A 133 56.46 16.74 8.23
CA LYS A 133 56.77 17.16 9.61
C LYS A 133 57.80 16.22 10.27
N ALA A 134 57.68 14.92 10.04
CA ALA A 134 58.63 13.93 10.55
C ALA A 134 60.03 14.13 9.95
N LYS A 135 60.13 14.36 8.63
CA LYS A 135 61.40 14.65 7.95
C LYS A 135 62.05 15.93 8.48
N GLU A 136 61.27 17.00 8.66
CA GLU A 136 61.77 18.26 9.23
C GLU A 136 62.25 18.10 10.69
N ALA A 137 61.54 17.33 11.50
CA ALA A 137 61.94 17.02 12.87
C ALA A 137 63.24 16.21 12.91
N GLU A 138 63.38 15.21 12.03
CA GLU A 138 64.59 14.40 11.92
C GLU A 138 65.80 15.25 11.53
N GLN A 139 65.64 16.17 10.56
CA GLN A 139 66.70 17.12 10.19
C GLN A 139 67.14 17.99 11.37
N LYS A 140 66.18 18.52 12.15
CA LYS A 140 66.49 19.29 13.37
C LYS A 140 67.25 18.45 14.39
N ILE A 141 66.86 17.20 14.61
CA ILE A 141 67.57 16.29 15.53
C ILE A 141 69.01 16.06 15.06
N ARG A 142 69.20 15.79 13.76
CA ARG A 142 70.54 15.57 13.17
C ARG A 142 71.42 16.81 13.34
N GLU A 143 70.86 17.99 13.16
CA GLU A 143 71.56 19.27 13.31
C GLU A 143 71.95 19.55 14.76
N ILE A 144 71.04 19.35 15.72
CA ILE A 144 71.35 19.45 17.15
C ILE A 144 72.48 18.49 17.52
N ALA A 145 72.42 17.25 17.03
CA ALA A 145 73.47 16.27 17.28
C ALA A 145 74.82 16.67 16.65
N ARG A 146 74.81 17.32 15.49
CA ARG A 146 76.02 17.87 14.85
C ARG A 146 76.63 18.97 15.71
N LEU A 147 75.81 19.95 16.12
CA LEU A 147 76.25 21.06 16.97
C LEU A 147 76.80 20.56 18.32
N ALA A 148 76.14 19.59 18.95
CA ALA A 148 76.62 19.00 20.21
C ALA A 148 77.99 18.34 20.06
N ARG A 149 78.25 17.66 18.93
CA ARG A 149 79.57 17.07 18.64
C ARG A 149 80.65 18.09 18.33
N GLU A 150 80.30 19.23 17.73
CA GLU A 150 81.23 20.33 17.47
C GLU A 150 81.59 21.06 18.75
N GLU A 151 80.62 21.33 19.61
CA GLU A 151 80.84 21.97 20.91
C GLU A 151 81.70 21.09 21.83
N HIS A 152 81.43 19.78 21.90
CA HIS A 152 82.27 18.85 22.67
C HIS A 152 83.72 18.75 22.15
N ARG A 153 83.98 19.14 20.90
CA ARG A 153 85.31 19.09 20.31
C ARG A 153 86.12 20.36 20.58
N ARG A 154 85.45 21.48 20.87
CA ARG A 154 86.08 22.75 21.30
C ARG A 154 86.59 22.64 22.72
#